data_AF-A0A2S6GKF1-F1
#
_entry.id   AF-A0A2S6GKF1-F1
#
_cell.length_a   1.000
_cell.length_b   1.000
_cell.length_c   1.000
_cell.angle_alpha   90.00
_cell.angle_beta   90.00
_cell.angle_gamma   90.00
#
_symmetry.space_group_name_H-M   'P 1'
#
loop_
_entity.id
_entity.type
_entity.pdbx_description
1 polymer ?
#
loop_
_entity_poly.entity_id
_entity_poly.type
_entity_poly.pdbx_seq_one_letter_code
_entity_poly.pdbx_strand_id
1 'polypeptide(L)'
;MTLAVLVSALVAAPGTATAARGLFVYYEPSGGAGIIDPDDNTCYRLEPGTYHLDNQTNRQALLYAAPDCGGAPSAVMAPNTELGAPGHAAVLFHR
;
A
#
# COMPACT_ATOMS: atom_id res chain seq x y z
N MET A 1 13.73 -33.42 -37.32
CA MET A 1 13.88 -33.10 -35.89
C MET A 1 12.84 -32.04 -35.55
N THR A 2 11.77 -32.42 -34.87
CA THR A 2 10.63 -31.53 -34.59
C THR A 2 10.77 -31.03 -33.15
N LEU A 3 11.04 -29.73 -32.97
CA LEU A 3 11.14 -29.12 -31.64
C LEU A 3 9.72 -28.97 -31.06
N ALA A 4 9.47 -29.57 -29.90
CA ALA A 4 8.27 -29.32 -29.11
C ALA A 4 8.56 -28.19 -28.11
N VAL A 5 7.85 -27.06 -28.23
CA VAL A 5 7.94 -25.93 -27.30
C VAL A 5 6.93 -26.15 -26.18
N LEU A 6 7.42 -26.42 -24.97
CA LEU A 6 6.62 -26.47 -23.75
C LEU A 6 6.34 -25.04 -23.27
N VAL A 7 5.09 -24.59 -23.41
CA VAL A 7 4.62 -23.32 -22.85
C VAL A 7 4.15 -23.59 -21.42
N SER A 8 4.98 -23.26 -20.43
CA SER A 8 4.61 -23.30 -19.01
C SER A 8 3.72 -22.08 -18.70
N ALA A 9 2.41 -22.29 -18.59
CA ALA A 9 1.50 -21.26 -18.08
C ALA A 9 1.74 -21.10 -16.57
N LEU A 10 2.36 -19.99 -16.15
CA LEU A 10 2.37 -19.59 -14.74
C LEU A 10 0.93 -19.25 -14.34
N VAL A 11 0.29 -20.15 -13.61
CA VAL A 11 -0.98 -19.88 -12.94
C VAL A 11 -0.68 -18.96 -11.77
N ALA A 12 -0.85 -17.64 -11.96
CA ALA A 12 -0.90 -16.70 -10.85
C ALA A 12 -2.17 -17.01 -10.04
N ALA A 13 -2.01 -17.55 -8.84
CA ALA A 13 -3.14 -17.75 -7.94
C ALA A 13 -3.75 -16.38 -7.62
N PRO A 14 -5.07 -16.18 -7.76
CA PRO A 14 -5.70 -14.95 -7.31
C PRO A 14 -5.54 -14.88 -5.79
N GLY A 15 -4.72 -13.94 -5.31
CA GLY A 15 -4.67 -13.62 -3.89
C GLY A 15 -6.08 -13.22 -3.45
N THR A 16 -6.60 -13.82 -2.39
CA THR A 16 -7.85 -13.36 -1.79
C THR A 16 -7.62 -11.93 -1.31
N ALA A 17 -8.12 -10.94 -2.05
CA ALA A 17 -8.16 -9.55 -1.59
C ALA A 17 -8.98 -9.53 -0.30
N THR A 18 -8.29 -9.34 0.82
CA THR A 18 -8.90 -9.16 2.14
C THR A 18 -8.78 -7.69 2.46
N ALA A 19 -9.89 -7.01 2.72
CA ALA A 19 -9.82 -5.63 3.18
C ALA A 19 -9.34 -5.54 4.65
N ALA A 20 -8.57 -4.50 4.93
CA ALA A 20 -8.46 -3.92 6.26
C ALA A 20 -9.83 -3.45 6.75
N ARG A 21 -9.93 -3.18 8.05
CA ARG A 21 -11.07 -2.45 8.63
C ARG A 21 -10.56 -1.15 9.22
N GLY A 22 -11.25 -0.06 8.93
CA GLY A 22 -10.97 1.27 9.46
C GLY A 22 -10.60 2.28 8.39
N LEU A 23 -9.90 3.35 8.79
CA LEU A 23 -9.56 4.47 7.94
C LEU A 23 -8.06 4.74 7.99
N PHE A 24 -7.43 4.89 6.83
CA PHE A 24 -6.10 5.47 6.73
C PHE A 24 -6.23 6.91 6.23
N VAL A 25 -5.77 7.88 7.02
CA VAL A 25 -5.83 9.31 6.69
C VAL A 25 -4.44 9.80 6.32
N TYR A 26 -4.37 10.63 5.30
CA TYR A 26 -3.16 11.37 4.94
C TYR A 26 -3.48 12.85 4.78
N TYR A 27 -2.56 13.71 5.21
CA TYR A 27 -2.71 15.15 5.14
C TYR A 27 -1.65 15.76 4.23
N GLU A 28 -2.12 16.65 3.39
CA GLU A 28 -1.39 17.40 2.37
C GLU A 28 -1.78 18.89 2.49
N PRO A 29 -1.06 19.83 1.86
CA PRO A 29 -1.33 21.25 2.03
C PRO A 29 -2.74 21.70 1.64
N SER A 30 -3.41 20.90 0.79
CA SER A 30 -4.79 21.14 0.34
C SER A 30 -5.84 20.67 1.35
N GLY A 31 -5.48 19.81 2.32
CA GLY A 31 -6.38 19.23 3.31
C GLY A 31 -6.03 17.78 3.68
N GLY A 32 -6.97 17.08 4.32
CA GLY A 32 -6.87 15.66 4.61
C GLY A 32 -7.72 14.82 3.66
N ALA A 33 -7.20 13.68 3.24
CA ALA A 33 -7.92 12.66 2.47
C ALA A 33 -7.76 11.29 3.13
N GLY A 34 -8.58 10.32 2.72
CA GLY A 34 -8.65 9.03 3.40
C GLY A 34 -8.95 7.84 2.50
N ILE A 35 -8.46 6.68 2.92
CA ILE A 35 -8.70 5.38 2.30
C ILE A 35 -9.50 4.55 3.29
N ILE A 36 -10.76 4.28 2.95
CA ILE A 36 -11.70 3.53 3.80
C ILE A 36 -11.56 2.04 3.49
N ASP A 37 -11.42 1.23 4.54
CA ASP A 37 -11.33 -0.24 4.47
C ASP A 37 -10.38 -0.73 3.35
N PRO A 38 -9.11 -0.29 3.34
CA PRO A 38 -8.20 -0.57 2.22
C PRO A 38 -7.96 -2.07 2.02
N ASP A 39 -7.99 -2.54 0.78
CA ASP A 39 -7.58 -3.89 0.41
C ASP A 39 -6.12 -4.20 0.78
N ASP A 40 -5.90 -5.37 1.38
CA ASP A 40 -4.57 -5.92 1.65
C ASP A 40 -3.86 -6.18 0.31
N ASN A 41 -2.56 -5.86 0.25
CA ASN A 41 -1.69 -6.00 -0.92
C ASN A 41 -2.05 -5.11 -2.13
N THR A 42 -2.94 -4.14 -1.97
CA THR A 42 -3.17 -3.08 -2.96
C THR A 42 -2.25 -1.89 -2.66
N CYS A 43 -1.60 -1.38 -3.69
CA CYS A 43 -0.78 -0.16 -3.58
C CYS A 43 -1.66 1.07 -3.79
N TYR A 44 -1.67 1.96 -2.81
CA TYR A 44 -2.37 3.23 -2.87
C TYR A 44 -1.36 4.36 -2.98
N ARG A 45 -1.46 5.15 -4.05
CA ARG A 45 -0.65 6.34 -4.20
C ARG A 45 -1.16 7.43 -3.26
N LEU A 46 -0.22 8.10 -2.59
CA LEU A 46 -0.48 9.28 -1.77
C LEU A 46 -0.25 10.54 -2.60
N GLU A 47 -0.93 11.62 -2.21
CA GLU A 47 -0.78 12.90 -2.90
C GLU A 47 0.60 13.52 -2.61
N PRO A 48 1.21 14.20 -3.59
CA PRO A 48 2.48 14.88 -3.41
C PRO A 48 2.43 15.89 -2.27
N GLY A 49 3.46 15.90 -1.42
CA GLY A 49 3.52 16.82 -0.28
C GLY A 49 2.71 16.37 0.93
N THR A 50 2.25 15.11 0.95
CA THR A 50 1.78 14.46 2.17
C THR A 50 2.81 14.67 3.29
N TYR A 51 2.38 15.19 4.44
CA TYR A 51 3.24 15.53 5.56
C TYR A 51 2.86 14.82 6.86
N HIS A 52 1.66 14.24 6.93
CA HIS A 52 1.18 13.50 8.10
C HIS A 52 0.31 12.32 7.68
N LEU A 53 0.44 11.22 8.41
CA LEU A 53 -0.27 9.97 8.19
C LEU A 53 -0.85 9.47 9.51
N ASP A 54 -2.06 8.92 9.43
CA ASP A 54 -2.76 8.32 10.55
C ASP A 54 -3.38 6.99 10.10
N ASN A 55 -2.91 5.90 10.68
CA ASN A 55 -3.36 4.55 10.38
C ASN A 55 -4.37 4.08 11.42
N GLN A 56 -5.64 4.48 11.29
CA GLN A 56 -6.74 3.98 12.12
C GLN A 56 -7.32 2.65 11.60
N THR A 57 -6.53 1.87 10.85
CA THR A 57 -6.93 0.55 10.39
C THR A 57 -6.47 -0.54 11.35
N ASN A 58 -6.99 -1.75 11.18
CA ASN A 58 -6.51 -2.96 11.84
C ASN A 58 -5.33 -3.66 11.13
N ARG A 59 -4.67 -2.99 10.18
CA ARG A 59 -3.56 -3.51 9.39
C ARG A 59 -2.29 -2.72 9.62
N GLN A 60 -1.15 -3.36 9.37
CA GLN A 60 0.09 -2.63 9.19
C GLN A 60 0.06 -1.90 7.85
N ALA A 61 0.60 -0.68 7.81
CA ALA A 61 0.76 0.09 6.59
C ALA A 61 2.24 0.19 6.23
N LEU A 62 2.62 -0.37 5.09
CA LEU A 62 3.96 -0.31 4.53
C LEU A 62 4.08 0.96 3.69
N LEU A 63 5.02 1.84 4.02
CA LEU A 63 5.19 3.13 3.35
C LEU A 63 6.35 3.07 2.35
N TYR A 64 6.10 3.56 1.15
CA TYR A 64 7.05 3.53 0.05
C TYR A 64 7.42 4.93 -0.42
N ALA A 65 8.68 5.11 -0.78
CA ALA A 65 9.15 6.33 -1.44
C ALA A 65 8.73 6.39 -2.92
N ALA A 66 8.55 5.22 -3.56
CA ALA A 66 8.08 5.12 -4.94
C ALA A 66 6.55 5.12 -5.00
N PRO A 67 5.93 5.77 -6.00
CA PRO A 67 4.47 5.92 -6.10
C PRO A 67 3.72 4.64 -6.51
N ASP A 68 4.44 3.59 -6.89
CA ASP A 68 3.94 2.29 -7.34
C ASP A 68 4.22 1.16 -6.33
N CYS A 69 4.62 1.52 -5.10
CA CYS A 69 5.09 0.58 -4.07
C CYS A 69 6.28 -0.28 -4.54
N GLY A 70 7.06 0.21 -5.51
CA GLY A 70 8.28 -0.43 -5.98
C GLY A 70 9.40 -0.39 -4.95
N GLY A 71 10.21 -1.45 -4.90
CA GLY A 71 11.36 -1.55 -4.02
C GLY A 71 11.01 -2.00 -2.59
N ALA A 72 11.88 -1.69 -1.63
CA ALA A 72 11.66 -2.01 -0.23
C ALA A 72 10.81 -0.92 0.47
N PRO A 73 9.94 -1.28 1.43
CA PRO A 73 9.29 -0.31 2.29
C PRO A 73 10.34 0.57 2.99
N SER A 74 10.10 1.87 2.98
CA SER A 74 10.92 2.88 3.68
C SER A 74 10.56 2.98 5.16
N ALA A 75 9.32 2.64 5.53
CA ALA A 75 8.83 2.61 6.90
C ALA A 75 7.63 1.67 7.02
N VAL A 76 7.28 1.32 8.26
CA VAL A 76 6.11 0.52 8.61
C VAL A 76 5.35 1.22 9.73
N MET A 77 4.05 1.45 9.53
CA MET A 77 3.14 1.96 10.56
C MET A 77 2.34 0.81 11.15
N ALA A 78 2.30 0.75 12.48
CA ALA A 78 1.42 -0.18 13.18
C ALA A 78 -0.05 0.27 13.11
N PRO A 79 -1.02 -0.63 13.34
CA PRO A 79 -2.41 -0.26 13.56
C PRO A 79 -2.57 0.80 14.66
N ASN A 80 -3.48 1.75 14.45
CA ASN A 80 -3.83 2.84 15.37
C ASN A 80 -2.61 3.70 15.77
N THR A 81 -1.77 4.06 14.80
CA THR A 81 -0.61 4.94 15.01
C THR A 81 -0.54 6.06 14.01
N GLU A 82 0.16 7.12 14.39
CA GLU A 82 0.36 8.33 13.59
C GLU A 82 1.86 8.52 13.31
N LEU A 83 2.19 9.13 12.17
CA LEU A 83 3.56 9.40 11.76
C LEU A 83 3.65 10.71 10.95
N GLY A 84 4.75 11.46 11.11
CA GLY A 84 5.13 12.49 10.15
C GLY A 84 5.64 11.85 8.86
N ALA A 85 5.23 12.35 7.69
CA ALA A 85 5.42 11.62 6.43
C ALA A 85 6.26 12.36 5.37
N PRO A 86 7.46 12.88 5.70
CA PRO A 86 8.26 13.57 4.70
C PRO A 86 8.77 12.57 3.64
N GLY A 87 8.15 12.57 2.46
CA GLY A 87 8.67 11.89 1.27
C GLY A 87 8.13 10.48 0.98
N HIS A 88 7.03 10.07 1.62
CA HIS A 88 6.31 8.85 1.21
C HIS A 88 5.33 9.16 0.07
N ALA A 89 5.33 8.31 -0.96
CA ALA A 89 4.52 8.48 -2.16
C ALA A 89 3.44 7.41 -2.33
N ALA A 90 3.54 6.30 -1.60
CA ALA A 90 2.54 5.24 -1.63
C ALA A 90 2.49 4.44 -0.32
N VAL A 91 1.37 3.77 -0.11
CA VAL A 91 1.09 2.90 1.03
C VAL A 91 0.47 1.58 0.58
N LEU A 92 0.86 0.49 1.23
CA LEU A 92 0.26 -0.84 1.05
C LEU A 92 -0.11 -1.43 2.41
N PHE A 93 -1.25 -2.11 2.49
CA PHE A 93 -1.75 -2.70 3.74
C PHE A 93 -1.51 -4.20 3.81
N HIS A 94 -1.12 -4.68 4.98
CA HIS A 94 -0.73 -6.07 5.21
C HIS A 94 -1.18 -6.56 6.61
N ARG A 95 -1.53 -7.85 6.67
CA ARG A 95 -1.96 -8.58 7.87
C ARG A 95 -0.85 -8.90 8.85
#